data_AF-A0A8T5B095-F1
#
_entry.id   AF-A0A8T5B095-F1
#
_cell.length_a   1.000
_cell.length_b   1.000
_cell.length_c   1.000
_cell.angle_alpha   90.00
_cell.angle_beta   90.00
_cell.angle_gamma   90.00
#
_symmetry.space_group_name_H-M   'P 1'
#
loop_
_entity.id
_entity.type
_entity.pdbx_description
1 polymer ?
#
loop_
_entity_poly.entity_id
_entity_poly.type
_entity_poly.pdbx_seq_one_letter_code
_entity_poly.pdbx_strand_id
1 'polypeptide(L)'
;MLKLQVSPNLKHEVRLFLRSYVGYLEGTKINDLYISLVEKSRDLDELDRNVERALAEAEENGMARNAETLKSLHENMKNNYFKSYLKR
;
A
#
# COMPACT_ATOMS: atom_id res chain seq x y z
N MET A 1 -17.25 -12.93 3.33
CA MET A 1 -16.30 -11.79 3.26
C MET A 1 -15.19 -12.05 4.24
N LEU A 2 -13.96 -12.31 3.75
CA LEU A 2 -12.78 -12.45 4.60
C LEU A 2 -12.33 -11.04 5.01
N LYS A 3 -12.41 -10.73 6.29
CA LYS A 3 -12.00 -9.43 6.84
C LYS A 3 -10.51 -9.23 6.62
N LEU A 4 -10.10 -8.02 6.22
CA LEU A 4 -8.69 -7.67 6.06
C LEU A 4 -7.92 -7.91 7.38
N GLN A 5 -7.13 -8.98 7.43
CA GLN A 5 -6.21 -9.22 8.54
C GLN A 5 -4.93 -8.43 8.29
N VAL A 6 -4.85 -7.26 8.91
CA VAL A 6 -3.70 -6.37 8.82
C VAL A 6 -2.67 -6.79 9.88
N SER A 7 -1.42 -6.99 9.47
CA SER A 7 -0.33 -7.21 10.42
C SER A 7 -0.25 -6.06 11.43
N PRO A 8 -0.07 -6.33 12.73
CA PRO A 8 0.16 -5.26 13.73
C PRO A 8 1.39 -4.41 13.40
N ASN A 9 2.31 -4.94 12.57
CA ASN A 9 3.52 -4.25 12.15
C ASN A 9 3.39 -3.54 10.80
N LEU A 10 2.22 -3.51 10.14
CA LEU A 10 2.08 -2.96 8.78
C LEU A 10 2.71 -1.57 8.63
N LYS A 11 2.46 -0.65 9.56
CA LYS A 11 3.05 0.71 9.56
C LYS A 11 4.58 0.70 9.62
N HIS A 12 5.18 -0.30 10.27
CA HIS A 12 6.63 -0.48 10.28
C HIS A 12 7.13 -1.02 8.95
N GLU A 13 6.48 -2.05 8.40
CA GLU A 13 6.88 -2.71 7.15
C GLU A 13 6.78 -1.76 5.94
N VAL A 14 5.70 -0.98 5.86
CA VAL A 14 5.54 0.06 4.83
C VAL A 14 6.67 1.09 4.91
N ARG A 15 7.02 1.55 6.11
CA ARG A 15 8.12 2.52 6.30
C ARG A 15 9.48 1.92 5.92
N LEU A 16 9.73 0.66 6.25
CA LEU A 16 10.98 -0.03 5.88
C LEU A 16 11.11 -0.15 4.36
N PHE A 17 10.05 -0.59 3.68
CA PHE A 17 10.03 -0.68 2.22
C PHE A 17 10.27 0.68 1.58
N LEU A 18 9.54 1.71 2.00
CA LEU A 18 9.65 3.04 1.38
C LEU A 18 11.02 3.67 1.61
N ARG A 19 11.62 3.45 2.79
CA ARG A 19 12.98 3.91 3.08
C ARG A 19 14.01 3.27 2.15
N SER A 20 13.88 1.99 1.81
CA SER A 20 14.81 1.32 0.90
C SER A 20 14.53 1.60 -0.58
N TYR A 21 13.28 1.91 -0.93
CA TYR A 21 12.85 2.06 -2.32
C TYR A 21 12.96 3.50 -2.86
N VAL A 22 12.52 4.51 -2.12
CA VAL A 22 12.55 5.94 -2.54
C VAL A 22 13.26 6.87 -1.54
N GLY A 23 13.69 6.35 -0.39
CA GLY A 23 14.28 7.17 0.67
C GLY A 23 13.24 7.85 1.57
N TYR A 24 13.71 8.49 2.64
CA TYR A 24 12.86 8.91 3.76
C TYR A 24 11.84 10.01 3.42
N LEU A 25 12.26 11.09 2.74
CA LEU A 25 11.41 12.27 2.51
C LEU A 25 10.29 12.00 1.49
N GLU A 26 10.60 11.28 0.41
CA GLU A 26 9.61 10.89 -0.60
C GLU A 26 8.66 9.80 -0.08
N GLY A 27 9.15 8.93 0.81
CA GLY A 27 8.37 7.84 1.38
C GLY A 27 7.23 8.27 2.32
N THR A 28 7.36 9.37 3.06
CA THR A 28 6.35 9.75 4.08
C THR A 28 4.95 9.97 3.48
N LYS A 29 4.84 10.64 2.33
CA LYS A 29 3.54 10.89 1.69
C LYS A 29 2.87 9.60 1.21
N ILE A 30 3.65 8.71 0.62
CA ILE A 30 3.15 7.41 0.14
C ILE A 30 2.78 6.50 1.31
N ASN A 31 3.54 6.55 2.41
CA ASN A 31 3.22 5.84 3.65
C ASN A 31 1.82 6.23 4.14
N ASP A 32 1.57 7.53 4.32
CA ASP A 32 0.32 8.00 4.91
C ASP A 32 -0.88 7.70 4.00
N LEU A 33 -0.70 7.88 2.68
CA LEU A 33 -1.70 7.49 1.68
C LEU A 33 -2.02 5.99 1.78
N TYR A 34 -1.01 5.13 1.70
CA TYR A 34 -1.21 3.69 1.67
C TYR A 34 -1.87 3.16 2.96
N ILE A 35 -1.44 3.67 4.12
CA ILE A 35 -2.06 3.33 5.40
C ILE A 35 -3.53 3.77 5.44
N SER A 36 -3.86 4.96 4.93
CA SER A 36 -5.26 5.41 4.84
C SER A 36 -6.11 4.50 3.94
N LEU A 37 -5.57 4.05 2.80
CA LEU A 37 -6.26 3.12 1.91
C LEU A 37 -6.53 1.78 2.61
N VAL A 38 -5.55 1.26 3.35
CA VAL A 38 -5.72 0.04 4.16
C VAL A 38 -6.79 0.20 5.23
N GLU A 39 -6.74 1.29 6.02
CA GLU A 39 -7.69 1.54 7.11
C GLU A 39 -9.13 1.73 6.61
N LYS A 40 -9.31 2.22 5.38
CA LYS A 40 -10.63 2.40 4.74
C LYS A 40 -11.18 1.15 4.08
N SER A 41 -10.35 0.13 3.85
CA SER A 41 -10.74 -1.06 3.09
C SER A 41 -11.19 -2.18 4.02
N ARG A 42 -12.32 -2.83 3.69
CA ARG A 42 -12.90 -3.91 4.51
C ARG A 42 -12.22 -5.26 4.25
N ASP A 43 -11.76 -5.47 3.03
CA ASP A 43 -11.09 -6.66 2.54
C ASP A 43 -10.02 -6.32 1.48
N LEU A 44 -9.30 -7.34 1.01
CA LEU A 44 -8.22 -7.15 0.03
C LEU A 44 -8.73 -6.69 -1.33
N ASP A 45 -9.92 -7.12 -1.74
CA ASP A 45 -10.48 -6.72 -3.04
C ASP A 45 -10.85 -5.22 -3.00
N GLU A 46 -11.36 -4.72 -1.88
CA GLU A 46 -11.61 -3.30 -1.69
C GLU A 46 -10.30 -2.49 -1.62
N LEU A 47 -9.26 -3.04 -0.99
CA LEU A 47 -7.94 -2.41 -0.99
C LEU A 47 -7.36 -2.31 -2.40
N ASP A 48 -7.44 -3.38 -3.19
CA ASP A 48 -6.96 -3.42 -4.57
C ASP A 48 -7.63 -2.31 -5.40
N ARG A 49 -8.97 -2.21 -5.35
CA ARG A 49 -9.73 -1.16 -6.05
C ARG A 49 -9.37 0.24 -5.58
N ASN A 50 -9.18 0.43 -4.28
CA ASN A 50 -8.80 1.72 -3.71
C ASN A 50 -7.39 2.13 -4.15
N VAL A 51 -6.45 1.19 -4.25
CA VAL A 51 -5.11 1.43 -4.77
C VAL A 51 -5.15 1.75 -6.27
N GLU A 52 -5.88 0.98 -7.08
CA GLU A 52 -6.04 1.24 -8.52
C GLU A 52 -6.57 2.65 -8.79
N ARG A 53 -7.57 3.10 -8.03
CA ARG A 53 -8.05 4.48 -8.11
C ARG A 53 -6.97 5.51 -7.77
N ALA A 54 -6.23 5.30 -6.67
CA ALA A 54 -5.17 6.21 -6.28
C ALA A 54 -4.02 6.26 -7.31
N LEU A 55 -3.75 5.15 -7.99
CA LEU A 55 -2.79 5.09 -9.11
C LEU A 55 -3.27 5.94 -10.29
N ALA A 56 -4.53 5.76 -10.72
CA ALA A 56 -5.11 6.54 -11.81
C ALA A 56 -5.12 8.04 -11.49
N GLU A 57 -5.54 8.43 -10.27
CA GLU A 57 -5.51 9.82 -9.81
C GLU A 57 -4.08 10.39 -9.80
N ALA A 58 -3.08 9.59 -9.38
CA ALA A 58 -1.68 10.03 -9.40
C ALA A 58 -1.15 10.22 -10.83
N GLU A 59 -1.51 9.34 -11.76
CA GLU A 59 -1.14 9.44 -13.17
C GLU A 59 -1.77 10.66 -13.84
N GLU A 60 -3.06 10.90 -13.62
CA GLU A 60 -3.79 12.07 -14.14
C GLU A 60 -3.17 13.40 -13.67
N ASN A 61 -2.63 13.42 -12.45
CA ASN A 61 -1.95 14.58 -11.86
C ASN A 61 -0.46 14.70 -12.22
N GLY A 62 0.05 13.88 -13.14
CA GLY A 62 1.46 13.89 -13.55
C GLY A 62 2.43 13.37 -12.48
N MET A 63 1.93 12.65 -11.47
CA MET A 63 2.72 12.10 -10.36
C MET A 63 3.16 10.66 -10.64
N ALA A 64 3.69 10.39 -11.84
CA ALA A 64 4.04 9.04 -12.31
C ALA A 64 4.95 8.27 -11.34
N ARG A 65 5.95 8.94 -10.75
CA ARG A 65 6.86 8.32 -9.76
C ARG A 65 6.14 7.90 -8.47
N ASN A 66 5.13 8.67 -8.04
CA ASN A 66 4.32 8.33 -6.88
C ASN A 66 3.43 7.12 -7.18
N ALA A 67 2.83 7.09 -8.38
CA ALA A 67 2.04 5.95 -8.84
C ALA A 67 2.88 4.66 -8.86
N GLU A 68 4.06 4.71 -9.48
CA GLU A 68 4.98 3.57 -9.52
C GLU A 68 5.39 3.10 -8.10
N THR A 69 5.71 4.04 -7.22
CA THR A 69 6.07 3.74 -5.83
C THR A 69 4.91 3.08 -5.07
N LEU A 70 3.70 3.61 -5.21
CA LEU A 70 2.50 3.07 -4.57
C LEU A 70 2.19 1.65 -5.09
N LYS A 71 2.33 1.43 -6.40
CA LYS A 71 2.14 0.11 -7.01
C LYS A 71 3.13 -0.91 -6.48
N SER A 72 4.42 -0.59 -6.48
CA SER A 72 5.49 -1.45 -5.96
C SER A 72 5.32 -1.77 -4.49
N LEU A 73 4.93 -0.77 -3.68
CA LEU A 73 4.59 -0.98 -2.27
C LEU A 73 3.42 -1.96 -2.11
N HIS A 74 2.33 -1.75 -2.84
CA HIS A 74 1.14 -2.58 -2.73
C HIS A 74 1.40 -4.03 -3.12
N GLU A 75 2.13 -4.27 -4.20
CA GLU A 75 2.55 -5.61 -4.63
C GLU A 75 3.44 -6.29 -3.58
N ASN A 76 4.39 -5.55 -3.00
CA ASN A 76 5.24 -6.08 -1.93
C ASN A 76 4.42 -6.47 -0.69
N MET A 77 3.50 -5.62 -0.27
CA MET A 77 2.63 -5.87 0.89
C MET A 77 1.71 -7.07 0.68
N LYS A 78 1.13 -7.20 -0.52
CA LYS A 78 0.30 -8.36 -0.88
C LYS A 78 1.06 -9.67 -0.81
N ASN A 79 2.28 -9.69 -1.33
CA ASN A 79 3.07 -10.92 -1.40
C ASN A 79 3.64 -11.36 -0.06
N ASN A 80 4.08 -10.42 0.77
CA ASN A 80 4.83 -10.74 1.99
C ASN A 80 4.00 -10.68 3.28
N TYR A 81 2.94 -9.87 3.29
CA TYR A 81 2.20 -9.59 4.52
C TYR A 81 0.76 -10.04 4.42
N PHE A 82 0.01 -9.69 3.38
CA PHE A 82 -1.41 -10.05 3.32
C PHE A 82 -1.68 -11.51 2.92
N LYS A 83 -0.88 -12.11 2.01
CA LYS A 83 -0.98 -13.55 1.70
C LYS A 83 -0.68 -14.45 2.90
N SER A 84 0.16 -13.99 3.82
CA SER A 84 0.56 -14.71 5.04
C SER A 84 -0.61 -14.93 6.00
N TYR A 85 -1.64 -14.08 5.96
CA TYR A 85 -2.86 -14.19 6.77
C TYR A 85 -4.03 -14.90 6.08
N LEU A 86 -3.88 -15.30 4.81
CA LEU A 86 -4.87 -16.11 4.09
C LEU A 86 -4.62 -17.63 4.20
N LYS A 87 -3.44 -18.05 4.68
CA LYS A 87 -3.04 -19.46 4.84
C LYS A 87 -3.22 -20.01 6.27
N ARG A 88 -3.88 -19.29 7.18
CA ARG A 88 -4.15 -19.75 8.55
C ARG A 88 -5.64 -19.95 8.77
#